data_AF-A0A967F449-F1
#
_entry.id   AF-A0A967F449-F1
#
_cell.length_a   1.000
_cell.length_b   1.000
_cell.length_c   1.000
_cell.angle_alpha   90.00
_cell.angle_beta   90.00
_cell.angle_gamma   90.00
#
_symmetry.space_group_name_H-M   'P 1'
#
loop_
_entity.id
_entity.type
_entity.pdbx_description
1 polymer ?
#
loop_
_entity_poly.entity_id
_entity_poly.type
_entity_poly.pdbx_seq_one_letter_code
_entity_poly.pdbx_strand_id
1 'polypeptide(L)'
;VTVEVRDVTDVILADLDAGQGGRERYQVIEDREKALIADCEKGEGYRCRVASYHGGLQYELIRQLEIRDVRLVYAPPESVGKYGGDIDNWMWPRHTGDFAFYRAYVGPDGKPADPDAENVPFLPAHHLEIAADGVDEGDFVMVVGYPGRTNRYRTAAEVESLFSWSYPTRKRLFEEWIGVVEEATSTRPDAALKYAPTLAGLNNASKNYGGMLEGFSRSDAVPRKQSLEAELQAWIEADPEREARYGAAFSHLAKLVDERQGLRERDLYYLYLARRSSLLSSARTLYRLSREREKPDAEREPGYQDRDLTRIRERLIRVDRSFDADVDRFVWRHLIGRYAAIPTEMHVGAFDEWFGIDGNSVDATYLDLKLGEMYAETGLDEQETRLAWMDATRVELEKSDDPFLRLA
;
A
#
# COMPACT_ATOMS: atom_id res chain seq x y z
N VAL A 1 7.46 16.18 -10.91
CA VAL A 1 8.83 16.27 -11.48
C VAL A 1 9.80 16.58 -10.35
N THR A 2 10.85 15.78 -10.11
CA THR A 2 11.84 16.10 -9.05
C THR A 2 12.63 17.35 -9.41
N VAL A 3 12.70 18.32 -8.49
CA VAL A 3 13.42 19.59 -8.68
C VAL A 3 14.58 19.76 -7.70
N GLU A 4 14.53 19.09 -6.56
CA GLU A 4 15.57 19.14 -5.54
C GLU A 4 15.57 17.86 -4.71
N VAL A 5 16.76 17.41 -4.33
CA VAL A 5 17.00 16.36 -3.34
C VAL A 5 18.02 16.91 -2.35
N ARG A 6 17.70 16.89 -1.06
CA ARG A 6 18.54 17.45 0.01
C ARG A 6 18.68 16.44 1.15
N ASP A 7 19.91 16.19 1.60
CA ASP A 7 20.16 15.41 2.80
C ASP A 7 19.64 16.18 4.03
N VAL A 8 18.82 15.51 4.84
CA VAL A 8 18.22 16.05 6.08
C VAL A 8 18.46 15.12 7.27
N THR A 9 19.41 14.19 7.15
CA THR A 9 19.72 13.16 8.15
C THR A 9 20.01 13.78 9.52
N ASP A 10 20.87 14.80 9.58
CA ASP A 10 21.25 15.44 10.83
C ASP A 10 20.05 16.11 11.50
N VAL A 11 19.14 16.70 10.74
CA VAL A 11 17.92 17.32 11.27
C VAL A 11 16.98 16.27 11.84
N ILE A 12 16.79 15.16 11.13
CA ILE A 12 15.89 14.08 11.55
C ILE A 12 16.44 13.34 12.78
N LEU A 13 17.75 13.10 12.85
CA LEU A 13 18.38 12.27 13.87
C LEU A 13 18.95 13.05 15.06
N ALA A 14 18.98 14.39 15.02
CA ALA A 14 19.50 15.24 16.10
C ALA A 14 18.86 14.90 17.46
N ASP A 15 19.66 14.81 18.52
CA ASP A 15 19.18 14.67 19.90
C ASP A 15 18.15 13.53 20.14
N LEU A 16 18.14 12.49 19.29
CA LEU A 16 17.35 11.30 19.57
C LEU A 16 18.04 10.54 20.70
N ASP A 17 17.43 10.54 21.88
CA ASP A 17 17.96 9.86 23.05
C ASP A 17 17.92 8.34 22.85
N ALA A 18 19.03 7.68 23.18
CA ALA A 18 19.17 6.23 23.13
C ALA A 18 18.29 5.51 24.17
N GLY A 19 17.82 6.21 25.20
CA GLY A 19 16.90 5.70 26.22
C GLY A 19 15.41 5.82 25.87
N GLN A 20 15.05 6.53 24.79
CA GLN A 20 13.65 6.67 24.37
C GLN A 20 13.04 5.34 23.94
N GLY A 21 11.79 5.10 24.35
CA GLY A 21 11.02 3.98 23.83
C GLY A 21 10.81 4.09 22.32
N GLY A 22 10.73 2.96 21.61
CA GLY A 22 10.62 2.95 20.14
C GLY A 22 9.45 3.79 19.60
N ARG A 23 8.33 3.86 20.33
CA ARG A 23 7.17 4.70 19.95
C ARG A 23 7.47 6.19 20.06
N GLU A 24 8.17 6.62 21.10
CA GLU A 24 8.55 8.02 21.30
C GLU A 24 9.55 8.46 20.23
N ARG A 25 10.58 7.64 19.98
CA ARG A 25 11.54 7.87 18.89
C ARG A 25 10.84 8.03 17.54
N TYR A 26 9.89 7.14 17.22
CA TYR A 26 9.09 7.24 16.00
C TYR A 26 8.33 8.56 15.93
N GLN A 27 7.70 8.99 17.04
CA GLN A 27 6.92 10.23 17.05
C GLN A 27 7.80 11.46 16.80
N VAL A 28 8.97 11.53 17.45
CA VAL A 28 9.92 12.64 17.24
C VAL A 28 10.39 12.71 15.78
N ILE A 29 10.68 11.57 15.15
CA ILE A 29 11.05 11.51 13.73
C ILE A 29 9.88 11.99 12.86
N GLU A 30 8.67 11.48 13.08
CA GLU A 30 7.48 11.86 12.32
C GLU A 30 7.20 13.37 12.42
N ASP A 31 7.33 13.96 13.62
CA ASP A 31 7.10 15.38 13.84
C ASP A 31 8.12 16.25 13.07
N ARG A 32 9.38 15.81 13.01
CA ARG A 32 10.44 16.47 12.23
C ARG A 32 10.22 16.32 10.73
N GLU A 33 9.80 15.15 10.27
CA GLU A 33 9.42 14.92 8.87
C GLU A 33 8.27 15.84 8.46
N LYS A 34 7.20 15.91 9.26
CA LYS A 34 6.07 16.81 9.03
C LYS A 34 6.51 18.28 8.99
N ALA A 35 7.37 18.71 9.90
CA ALA A 35 7.87 20.09 9.92
C ALA A 35 8.69 20.44 8.66
N LEU A 36 9.59 19.54 8.23
CA LEU A 36 10.39 19.72 7.01
C LEU A 36 9.52 19.75 5.75
N ILE A 37 8.51 18.88 5.69
CA ILE A 37 7.55 18.85 4.59
C ILE A 37 6.74 20.14 4.55
N ALA A 38 6.18 20.56 5.69
CA ALA A 38 5.40 21.79 5.78
C ALA A 38 6.22 23.02 5.36
N ASP A 39 7.50 23.11 5.77
CA ASP A 39 8.39 24.18 5.34
C ASP A 39 8.67 24.15 3.83
N CYS A 40 8.93 22.96 3.28
CA CYS A 40 9.19 22.74 1.86
C CYS A 40 7.98 23.07 0.97
N GLU A 41 6.76 22.85 1.47
CA GLU A 41 5.49 23.07 0.77
C GLU A 41 4.87 24.46 1.00
N LYS A 42 5.57 25.39 1.67
CA LYS A 42 5.11 26.79 1.79
C LYS A 42 4.95 27.49 0.43
N GLY A 43 5.65 27.02 -0.60
CA GLY A 43 5.49 27.51 -1.97
C GLY A 43 4.45 26.69 -2.74
N GLU A 44 3.54 27.36 -3.44
CA GLU A 44 2.53 26.70 -4.28
C GLU A 44 3.16 25.82 -5.38
N GLY A 45 2.50 24.71 -5.70
CA GLY A 45 2.84 23.84 -6.83
C GLY A 45 3.88 22.76 -6.55
N TYR A 46 4.32 22.59 -5.31
CA TYR A 46 5.27 21.54 -4.94
C TYR A 46 4.68 20.54 -3.95
N ARG A 47 5.05 19.27 -4.15
CA ARG A 47 4.88 18.20 -3.18
C ARG A 47 6.24 17.74 -2.70
N CYS A 48 6.40 17.68 -1.38
CA CYS A 48 7.61 17.25 -0.72
C CYS A 48 7.39 15.95 0.05
N ARG A 49 8.43 15.13 0.11
CA ARG A 49 8.48 13.94 0.96
C ARG A 49 9.85 13.82 1.61
N VAL A 50 9.89 13.35 2.85
CA VAL A 50 11.13 12.86 3.45
C VAL A 50 11.20 11.35 3.18
N ALA A 51 12.30 10.91 2.60
CA ALA A 51 12.55 9.52 2.25
C ALA A 51 13.60 8.94 3.19
N SER A 52 13.28 7.80 3.82
CA SER A 52 14.23 7.07 4.66
C SER A 52 14.98 6.01 3.85
N TYR A 53 16.30 5.96 4.01
CA TYR A 53 17.19 4.97 3.41
C TYR A 53 17.92 4.17 4.50
N HIS A 54 18.38 2.99 4.11
CA HIS A 54 19.22 2.12 4.95
C HIS A 54 18.62 1.83 6.35
N GLY A 55 17.29 1.69 6.44
CA GLY A 55 16.61 1.40 7.70
C GLY A 55 16.55 2.57 8.69
N GLY A 56 16.61 3.82 8.20
CA GLY A 56 16.61 5.01 9.05
C GLY A 56 18.01 5.54 9.39
N LEU A 57 19.04 5.14 8.63
CA LEU A 57 20.38 5.69 8.78
C LEU A 57 20.58 6.98 7.96
N GLN A 58 19.78 7.20 6.94
CA GLN A 58 19.84 8.39 6.08
C GLN A 58 18.43 8.85 5.71
N TYR A 59 18.25 10.16 5.64
CA TYR A 59 17.00 10.79 5.26
C TYR A 59 17.24 11.86 4.20
N GLU A 60 16.46 11.83 3.12
CA GLU A 60 16.49 12.87 2.08
C GLU A 60 15.13 13.55 1.95
N LEU A 61 15.11 14.87 1.94
CA LEU A 61 13.97 15.66 1.53
C LEU A 61 13.97 15.75 0.00
N ILE A 62 12.88 15.29 -0.61
CA ILE A 62 12.69 15.30 -2.06
C ILE A 62 11.56 16.26 -2.37
N ARG A 63 11.87 17.34 -3.09
CA ARG A 63 10.90 18.34 -3.55
C ARG A 63 10.56 18.08 -5.00
N GLN A 64 9.27 18.03 -5.30
CA GLN A 64 8.77 17.72 -6.64
C GLN A 64 7.72 18.74 -7.07
N LEU A 65 7.82 19.25 -8.31
CA LEU A 65 6.73 19.98 -8.94
C LEU A 65 5.54 19.04 -9.14
N GLU A 66 4.39 19.39 -8.58
CA GLU A 66 3.17 18.57 -8.57
C GLU A 66 2.23 18.96 -9.71
N ILE A 67 2.51 18.46 -10.90
CA ILE A 67 1.62 18.65 -12.06
C ILE A 67 0.35 17.82 -11.87
N ARG A 68 -0.81 18.49 -11.84
CA ARG A 68 -2.13 17.86 -11.55
C ARG A 68 -2.99 17.65 -12.80
N ASP A 69 -2.73 18.36 -13.88
CA ASP A 69 -3.38 18.13 -15.18
C ASP A 69 -2.51 17.23 -16.07
N VAL A 70 -2.87 15.94 -16.10
CA VAL A 70 -2.21 14.91 -16.91
C VAL A 70 -3.25 14.28 -17.83
N ARG A 71 -3.06 14.46 -19.14
CA ARG A 71 -4.03 14.02 -20.16
C ARG A 71 -3.47 12.87 -20.98
N LEU A 72 -4.30 11.86 -21.24
CA LEU A 72 -3.96 10.78 -22.18
C LEU A 72 -3.85 11.36 -23.60
N VAL A 73 -2.73 11.08 -24.26
CA VAL A 73 -2.49 11.46 -25.66
C VAL A 73 -2.67 10.27 -26.58
N TYR A 74 -2.14 9.12 -26.18
CA TYR A 74 -2.16 7.91 -26.98
C TYR A 74 -2.08 6.67 -26.10
N ALA A 75 -2.90 5.67 -26.43
CA ALA A 75 -2.73 4.30 -25.96
C ALA A 75 -2.94 3.37 -27.17
N PRO A 76 -2.08 2.36 -27.38
CA PRO A 76 -2.30 1.36 -28.41
C PRO A 76 -3.53 0.50 -28.05
N PRO A 77 -4.11 -0.25 -29.02
CA PRO A 77 -5.12 -1.26 -28.70
C PRO A 77 -4.62 -2.23 -27.64
N GLU A 78 -5.52 -2.73 -26.77
CA GLU A 78 -5.14 -3.67 -25.71
C GLU A 78 -4.46 -4.93 -26.28
N SER A 79 -4.88 -5.38 -27.46
CA SER A 79 -4.23 -6.50 -28.16
C SER A 79 -2.75 -6.26 -28.49
N VAL A 80 -2.26 -5.02 -28.45
CA VAL A 80 -0.84 -4.67 -28.59
C VAL A 80 -0.23 -4.36 -27.23
N GLY A 81 -0.85 -3.45 -26.48
CA GLY A 81 -0.37 -2.98 -25.17
C GLY A 81 -0.32 -4.08 -24.11
N LYS A 82 -1.14 -5.11 -24.27
CA LYS A 82 -1.26 -6.27 -23.38
C LYS A 82 -1.26 -7.58 -24.18
N TYR A 83 -0.58 -7.62 -25.33
CA TYR A 83 -0.42 -8.84 -26.12
C TYR A 83 0.09 -10.01 -25.27
N GLY A 84 -0.49 -11.20 -25.45
CA GLY A 84 -0.22 -12.39 -24.64
C GLY A 84 -0.87 -12.37 -23.25
N GLY A 85 -1.33 -11.21 -22.80
CA GLY A 85 -2.07 -11.03 -21.56
C GLY A 85 -1.39 -11.70 -20.37
N ASP A 86 -2.21 -12.47 -19.68
CA ASP A 86 -1.82 -13.21 -18.50
C ASP A 86 -0.93 -14.42 -18.79
N ILE A 87 -0.99 -14.99 -20.00
CA ILE A 87 -0.18 -16.16 -20.41
C ILE A 87 1.29 -15.76 -20.52
N ASP A 88 1.56 -14.60 -21.12
CA ASP A 88 2.93 -14.15 -21.33
C ASP A 88 3.50 -13.41 -20.11
N ASN A 89 2.68 -13.05 -19.11
CA ASN A 89 3.11 -12.29 -17.93
C ASN A 89 4.24 -13.01 -17.17
N TRP A 90 5.35 -12.29 -16.93
CA TRP A 90 6.60 -12.83 -16.37
C TRP A 90 7.35 -13.86 -17.24
N MET A 91 7.03 -13.96 -18.53
CA MET A 91 7.66 -14.90 -19.47
C MET A 91 8.59 -14.20 -20.49
N TRP A 92 9.59 -14.96 -20.94
CA TRP A 92 10.41 -14.66 -22.11
C TRP A 92 10.48 -15.92 -23.01
N PRO A 93 10.36 -15.82 -24.35
CA PRO A 93 10.25 -14.63 -25.20
C PRO A 93 8.97 -13.79 -24.97
N ARG A 94 9.05 -12.49 -25.26
CA ARG A 94 7.96 -11.53 -25.03
C ARG A 94 7.77 -10.62 -26.25
N HIS A 95 6.50 -10.39 -26.64
CA HIS A 95 6.15 -9.63 -27.85
C HIS A 95 5.13 -8.49 -27.58
N THR A 96 5.09 -7.98 -26.34
CA THR A 96 4.12 -6.95 -25.92
C THR A 96 4.66 -5.54 -26.20
N GLY A 97 3.86 -4.71 -26.87
CA GLY A 97 4.14 -3.29 -27.05
C GLY A 97 3.55 -2.46 -25.91
N ASP A 98 4.06 -2.65 -24.68
CA ASP A 98 3.52 -2.05 -23.46
C ASP A 98 3.97 -0.58 -23.29
N PHE A 99 3.24 0.34 -23.94
CA PHE A 99 3.48 1.78 -23.85
C PHE A 99 2.18 2.59 -23.93
N ALA A 100 2.20 3.78 -23.34
CA ALA A 100 1.18 4.82 -23.53
C ALA A 100 1.84 6.19 -23.40
N PHE A 101 1.22 7.21 -23.98
CA PHE A 101 1.70 8.59 -23.89
C PHE A 101 0.70 9.47 -23.17
N TYR A 102 1.22 10.20 -22.19
CA TYR A 102 0.52 11.30 -21.52
C TYR A 102 1.15 12.63 -21.90
N ARG A 103 0.40 13.70 -21.72
CA ARG A 103 0.91 15.07 -21.76
C ARG A 103 0.57 15.78 -20.46
N ALA A 104 1.59 16.36 -19.86
CA ALA A 104 1.50 17.21 -18.68
C ALA A 104 1.07 18.64 -19.10
N TYR A 105 0.16 19.24 -18.34
CA TYR A 105 -0.35 20.59 -18.54
C TYR A 105 -0.19 21.42 -17.26
N VAL A 106 0.02 22.73 -17.44
CA VAL A 106 0.16 23.73 -16.38
C VAL A 106 -0.72 24.94 -16.70
N GLY A 107 -0.96 25.81 -15.72
CA GLY A 107 -1.64 27.06 -15.95
C GLY A 107 -0.88 27.95 -16.96
N PRO A 108 -1.55 28.95 -17.55
CA PRO A 108 -0.89 29.91 -18.47
C PRO A 108 0.30 30.66 -17.85
N ASP A 109 0.37 30.72 -16.53
CA ASP A 109 1.48 31.29 -15.75
C ASP A 109 2.67 30.32 -15.57
N GLY A 110 2.58 29.11 -16.11
CA GLY A 110 3.58 28.06 -16.02
C GLY A 110 3.55 27.27 -14.70
N LYS A 111 2.61 27.54 -13.79
CA LYS A 111 2.50 26.84 -12.50
C LYS A 111 1.54 25.66 -12.56
N PRO A 112 1.69 24.66 -11.67
CA PRO A 112 0.75 23.55 -11.63
C PRO A 112 -0.68 23.98 -11.29
N ALA A 113 -1.62 23.54 -12.12
CA ALA A 113 -3.04 23.82 -11.99
C ALA A 113 -3.85 22.51 -12.04
N ASP A 114 -5.06 22.55 -11.50
CA ASP A 114 -6.05 21.50 -11.73
C ASP A 114 -6.49 21.47 -13.20
N PRO A 115 -7.11 20.38 -13.69
CA PRO A 115 -7.53 20.27 -15.08
C PRO A 115 -8.45 21.42 -15.53
N ASP A 116 -8.01 22.18 -16.53
CA ASP A 116 -8.76 23.30 -17.10
C ASP A 116 -8.52 23.41 -18.63
N ALA A 117 -9.54 23.85 -19.38
CA ALA A 117 -9.44 23.99 -20.83
C ALA A 117 -8.38 25.03 -21.27
N GLU A 118 -8.09 26.03 -20.43
CA GLU A 118 -7.12 27.09 -20.69
C GLU A 118 -5.67 26.69 -20.35
N ASN A 119 -5.47 25.56 -19.67
CA ASN A 119 -4.12 25.08 -19.36
C ASN A 119 -3.32 24.81 -20.63
N VAL A 120 -2.02 25.09 -20.55
CA VAL A 120 -1.06 24.94 -21.64
C VAL A 120 -0.11 23.76 -21.39
N PRO A 121 0.46 23.13 -22.44
CA PRO A 121 1.43 22.06 -22.26
C PRO A 121 2.63 22.49 -21.41
N PHE A 122 2.99 21.66 -20.44
CA PHE A 122 4.20 21.85 -19.63
C PHE A 122 5.45 21.79 -20.53
N LEU A 123 6.35 22.76 -20.35
CA LEU A 123 7.64 22.81 -21.03
C LEU A 123 8.73 22.28 -20.10
N PRO A 124 9.17 21.01 -20.24
CA PRO A 124 10.20 20.46 -19.37
C PRO A 124 11.57 21.03 -19.73
N ALA A 125 12.45 21.17 -18.73
CA ALA A 125 13.84 21.58 -18.95
C ALA A 125 14.63 20.57 -19.81
N HIS A 126 14.27 19.28 -19.71
CA HIS A 126 14.89 18.18 -20.46
C HIS A 126 13.83 17.15 -20.88
N HIS A 127 14.04 16.49 -22.01
CA HIS A 127 13.26 15.34 -22.45
C HIS A 127 14.21 14.28 -23.05
N LEU A 128 13.75 13.02 -23.12
CA LEU A 128 14.53 11.93 -23.71
C LEU A 128 14.44 12.01 -25.23
N GLU A 129 15.57 11.74 -25.89
CA GLU A 129 15.64 11.54 -27.33
C GLU A 129 15.56 10.04 -27.66
N ILE A 130 14.99 9.71 -28.82
CA ILE A 130 14.82 8.32 -29.25
C ILE A 130 16.03 7.91 -30.10
N ALA A 131 16.71 6.85 -29.70
CA ALA A 131 17.75 6.24 -30.52
C ALA A 131 17.13 5.57 -31.75
N ALA A 132 17.57 5.96 -32.95
CA ALA A 132 17.02 5.44 -34.21
C ALA A 132 17.58 4.07 -34.61
N ASP A 133 18.80 3.74 -34.15
CA ASP A 133 19.55 2.56 -34.60
C ASP A 133 19.20 1.27 -33.84
N GLY A 134 18.37 1.34 -32.79
CA GLY A 134 17.99 0.18 -31.98
C GLY A 134 18.98 -0.16 -30.87
N VAL A 135 18.97 -1.43 -30.43
CA VAL A 135 19.87 -1.99 -29.41
C VAL A 135 20.31 -3.39 -29.83
N ASP A 136 21.60 -3.69 -29.70
CA ASP A 136 22.19 -4.99 -30.01
C ASP A 136 22.58 -5.76 -28.74
N GLU A 137 22.87 -7.06 -28.88
CA GLU A 137 23.36 -7.89 -27.78
C GLU A 137 24.72 -7.37 -27.28
N GLY A 138 24.80 -7.11 -25.98
CA GLY A 138 26.01 -6.61 -25.33
C GLY A 138 26.08 -5.08 -25.20
N ASP A 139 25.14 -4.34 -25.78
CA ASP A 139 25.07 -2.90 -25.64
C ASP A 139 24.79 -2.46 -24.19
N PHE A 140 25.35 -1.31 -23.83
CA PHE A 140 25.09 -0.73 -22.52
C PHE A 140 23.67 -0.18 -22.43
N VAL A 141 22.95 -0.58 -21.38
CA VAL A 141 21.63 -0.05 -21.04
C VAL A 141 21.59 0.40 -19.59
N MET A 142 20.91 1.53 -19.34
CA MET A 142 20.66 2.05 -18.00
C MET A 142 19.20 2.43 -17.86
N VAL A 143 18.63 2.13 -16.69
CA VAL A 143 17.25 2.48 -16.36
C VAL A 143 17.25 3.41 -15.17
N VAL A 144 16.56 4.55 -15.32
CA VAL A 144 16.30 5.50 -14.23
C VAL A 144 14.82 5.42 -13.89
N GLY A 145 14.51 5.32 -12.60
CA GLY A 145 13.13 5.24 -12.15
C GLY A 145 13.01 5.27 -10.63
N TYR A 146 11.79 5.04 -10.16
CA TYR A 146 11.44 5.06 -8.74
C TYR A 146 11.06 3.66 -8.27
N PRO A 147 12.04 2.76 -8.02
CA PRO A 147 11.74 1.43 -7.49
C PRO A 147 11.07 1.58 -6.11
N GLY A 148 9.89 0.98 -5.94
CA GLY A 148 9.06 1.21 -4.75
C GLY A 148 9.66 0.67 -3.46
N ARG A 149 10.03 -0.62 -3.43
CA ARG A 149 10.62 -1.25 -2.24
C ARG A 149 11.49 -2.43 -2.62
N THR A 150 12.62 -2.57 -1.93
CA THR A 150 13.37 -3.83 -1.88
C THR A 150 13.58 -4.23 -0.44
N ASN A 151 13.80 -5.53 -0.19
CA ASN A 151 14.04 -6.06 1.15
C ASN A 151 15.37 -6.83 1.18
N ARG A 152 16.39 -6.29 0.50
CA ARG A 152 17.69 -6.97 0.30
C ARG A 152 18.46 -7.20 1.61
N TYR A 153 18.19 -6.42 2.65
CA TYR A 153 18.83 -6.54 3.98
C TYR A 153 18.00 -7.32 5.01
N ARG A 154 16.94 -8.02 4.58
CA ARG A 154 16.21 -8.93 5.49
C ARG A 154 17.13 -9.98 6.10
N THR A 155 16.80 -10.36 7.33
CA THR A 155 17.49 -11.44 8.04
C THR A 155 17.18 -12.80 7.42
N ALA A 156 17.99 -13.81 7.72
CA ALA A 156 17.74 -15.19 7.30
C ALA A 156 16.35 -15.66 7.77
N ALA A 157 15.98 -15.40 9.03
CA ALA A 157 14.68 -15.75 9.59
C ALA A 157 13.51 -15.04 8.90
N GLU A 158 13.67 -13.77 8.53
CA GLU A 158 12.67 -13.05 7.74
C GLU A 158 12.54 -13.62 6.33
N VAL A 159 13.65 -13.94 5.67
CA VAL A 159 13.66 -14.55 4.34
C VAL A 159 12.99 -15.92 4.39
N GLU A 160 13.35 -16.77 5.34
CA GLU A 160 12.75 -18.09 5.52
C GLU A 160 11.24 -17.99 5.73
N SER A 161 10.77 -17.12 6.63
CA SER A 161 9.35 -16.91 6.91
C SER A 161 8.54 -16.47 5.67
N LEU A 162 9.15 -15.71 4.76
CA LEU A 162 8.48 -15.35 3.51
C LEU A 162 8.13 -16.58 2.68
N PHE A 163 9.08 -17.50 2.54
CA PHE A 163 8.93 -18.64 1.63
C PHE A 163 8.23 -19.82 2.30
N SER A 164 8.39 -20.01 3.60
CA SER A 164 7.74 -21.07 4.35
C SER A 164 6.29 -20.75 4.74
N TRP A 165 5.96 -19.46 4.90
CA TRP A 165 4.61 -19.07 5.35
C TRP A 165 3.99 -17.96 4.50
N SER A 166 4.64 -16.80 4.31
CA SER A 166 3.93 -15.62 3.76
C SER A 166 3.50 -15.79 2.30
N TYR A 167 4.40 -16.15 1.40
CA TYR A 167 4.14 -16.30 -0.03
C TYR A 167 3.19 -17.46 -0.35
N PRO A 168 3.38 -18.70 0.18
CA PRO A 168 2.44 -19.78 -0.10
C PRO A 168 1.04 -19.46 0.43
N THR A 169 0.94 -18.88 1.63
CA THR A 169 -0.35 -18.48 2.21
C THR A 169 -1.03 -17.39 1.39
N ARG A 170 -0.31 -16.32 1.03
CA ARG A 170 -0.87 -15.24 0.20
C ARG A 170 -1.28 -15.71 -1.19
N LYS A 171 -0.48 -16.55 -1.83
CA LYS A 171 -0.81 -17.15 -3.14
C LYS A 171 -2.14 -17.87 -3.06
N ARG A 172 -2.28 -18.81 -2.12
CA ARG A 172 -3.51 -19.57 -1.91
C ARG A 172 -4.71 -18.65 -1.65
N LEU A 173 -4.58 -17.68 -0.74
CA LEU A 173 -5.67 -16.75 -0.42
C LEU A 173 -6.08 -15.88 -1.62
N PHE A 174 -5.14 -15.51 -2.49
CA PHE A 174 -5.45 -14.72 -3.69
C PHE A 174 -6.15 -15.57 -4.74
N GLU A 175 -5.76 -16.83 -4.92
CA GLU A 175 -6.45 -17.79 -5.81
C GLU A 175 -7.87 -18.08 -5.34
N GLU A 176 -8.06 -18.28 -4.04
CA GLU A 176 -9.39 -18.42 -3.45
C GLU A 176 -10.24 -17.16 -3.69
N TRP A 177 -9.65 -15.98 -3.48
CA TRP A 177 -10.35 -14.72 -3.72
C TRP A 177 -10.70 -14.52 -5.21
N ILE A 178 -9.81 -14.86 -6.13
CA ILE A 178 -10.11 -14.86 -7.57
C ILE A 178 -11.36 -15.69 -7.86
N GLY A 179 -11.40 -16.94 -7.37
CA GLY A 179 -12.54 -17.83 -7.56
C GLY A 179 -13.85 -17.25 -7.01
N VAL A 180 -13.81 -16.60 -5.84
CA VAL A 180 -14.99 -15.96 -5.23
C VAL A 180 -15.50 -14.78 -6.08
N VAL A 181 -14.62 -13.97 -6.66
CA VAL A 181 -15.01 -12.86 -7.54
C VAL A 181 -15.57 -13.40 -8.87
N GLU A 182 -14.93 -14.42 -9.45
CA GLU A 182 -15.40 -15.05 -10.69
C GLU A 182 -16.78 -15.69 -10.51
N GLU A 183 -17.01 -16.40 -9.40
CA GLU A 183 -18.31 -16.95 -9.05
C GLU A 183 -19.36 -15.85 -8.93
N ALA A 184 -19.07 -14.80 -8.14
CA ALA A 184 -19.98 -13.68 -7.91
C ALA A 184 -20.33 -12.91 -9.19
N THR A 185 -19.45 -12.94 -10.20
CA THR A 185 -19.61 -12.15 -11.44
C THR A 185 -19.99 -13.00 -12.67
N SER A 186 -20.02 -14.33 -12.53
CA SER A 186 -20.17 -15.31 -13.62
C SER A 186 -21.35 -15.06 -14.57
N THR A 187 -22.46 -14.51 -14.07
CA THR A 187 -23.68 -14.20 -14.84
C THR A 187 -23.97 -12.69 -14.93
N ARG A 188 -23.02 -11.84 -14.51
CA ARG A 188 -23.20 -10.40 -14.34
C ARG A 188 -22.09 -9.59 -15.03
N PRO A 189 -22.20 -9.35 -16.35
CA PRO A 189 -21.16 -8.69 -17.14
C PRO A 189 -20.75 -7.30 -16.63
N ASP A 190 -21.70 -6.51 -16.14
CA ASP A 190 -21.40 -5.18 -15.58
C ASP A 190 -20.56 -5.27 -14.30
N ALA A 191 -20.86 -6.23 -13.42
CA ALA A 191 -20.07 -6.49 -12.22
C ALA A 191 -18.68 -7.07 -12.57
N ALA A 192 -18.62 -7.98 -13.55
CA ALA A 192 -17.37 -8.51 -14.07
C ALA A 192 -16.46 -7.40 -14.61
N LEU A 193 -17.03 -6.42 -15.34
CA LEU A 193 -16.29 -5.27 -15.86
C LEU A 193 -15.72 -4.41 -14.73
N LYS A 194 -16.52 -4.10 -13.69
CA LYS A 194 -16.07 -3.32 -12.53
C LYS A 194 -14.96 -4.02 -11.74
N TYR A 195 -14.97 -5.36 -11.66
CA TYR A 195 -13.99 -6.15 -10.92
C TYR A 195 -12.81 -6.66 -11.75
N ALA A 196 -12.81 -6.46 -13.08
CA ALA A 196 -11.72 -6.87 -13.95
C ALA A 196 -10.34 -6.31 -13.50
N PRO A 197 -10.20 -5.04 -13.06
CA PRO A 197 -8.92 -4.54 -12.53
C PRO A 197 -8.48 -5.25 -11.24
N THR A 198 -9.44 -5.59 -10.37
CA THR A 198 -9.19 -6.34 -9.13
C THR A 198 -8.69 -7.74 -9.44
N LEU A 199 -9.37 -8.46 -10.34
CA LEU A 199 -8.94 -9.78 -10.80
C LEU A 199 -7.55 -9.75 -11.43
N ALA A 200 -7.26 -8.77 -12.28
CA ALA A 200 -5.94 -8.62 -12.89
C ALA A 200 -4.84 -8.42 -11.82
N GLY A 201 -5.10 -7.59 -10.80
CA GLY A 201 -4.18 -7.36 -9.69
C GLY A 201 -3.93 -8.62 -8.85
N LEU A 202 -4.99 -9.37 -8.53
CA LEU A 202 -4.90 -10.63 -7.78
C LEU A 202 -4.15 -11.70 -8.57
N ASN A 203 -4.47 -11.87 -9.84
CA ASN A 203 -3.80 -12.84 -10.73
C ASN A 203 -2.31 -12.52 -10.86
N ASN A 204 -1.96 -11.25 -11.11
CA ASN A 204 -0.56 -10.83 -11.19
C ASN A 204 0.20 -11.12 -9.89
N ALA A 205 -0.38 -10.80 -8.74
CA ALA A 205 0.27 -11.04 -7.46
C ALA A 205 0.39 -12.54 -7.13
N SER A 206 -0.64 -13.35 -7.41
CA SER A 206 -0.59 -14.80 -7.24
C SER A 206 0.51 -15.44 -8.09
N LYS A 207 0.59 -15.07 -9.37
CA LYS A 207 1.66 -15.52 -10.28
C LYS A 207 3.04 -15.08 -9.82
N ASN A 208 3.19 -13.84 -9.37
CA ASN A 208 4.44 -13.36 -8.82
C ASN A 208 4.89 -14.19 -7.62
N TYR A 209 3.98 -14.49 -6.67
CA TYR A 209 4.31 -15.38 -5.54
C TYR A 209 4.68 -16.79 -6.01
N GLY A 210 3.98 -17.33 -7.00
CA GLY A 210 4.33 -18.62 -7.63
C GLY A 210 5.75 -18.63 -8.20
N GLY A 211 6.10 -17.62 -9.01
CA GLY A 211 7.43 -17.48 -9.59
C GLY A 211 8.52 -17.25 -8.54
N MET A 212 8.24 -16.47 -7.49
CA MET A 212 9.15 -16.27 -6.36
C MET A 212 9.40 -17.56 -5.59
N LEU A 213 8.36 -18.39 -5.39
CA LEU A 213 8.50 -19.70 -4.74
C LEU A 213 9.31 -20.69 -5.60
N GLU A 214 9.05 -20.76 -6.90
CA GLU A 214 9.83 -21.59 -7.83
C GLU A 214 11.30 -21.16 -7.86
N GLY A 215 11.57 -19.88 -8.07
CA GLY A 215 12.92 -19.34 -8.06
C GLY A 215 13.63 -19.59 -6.74
N PHE A 216 12.93 -19.44 -5.61
CA PHE A 216 13.49 -19.70 -4.29
C PHE A 216 13.82 -21.17 -4.05
N SER A 217 12.96 -22.10 -4.49
CA SER A 217 13.20 -23.55 -4.38
C SER A 217 14.46 -24.03 -5.10
N ARG A 218 14.96 -23.25 -6.07
CA ARG A 218 16.21 -23.50 -6.80
C ARG A 218 17.36 -22.62 -6.33
N SER A 219 17.17 -21.87 -5.25
CA SER A 219 18.15 -20.90 -4.73
C SER A 219 18.79 -21.38 -3.43
N ASP A 220 19.96 -20.83 -3.13
CA ASP A 220 20.67 -20.94 -1.86
C ASP A 220 20.48 -19.69 -0.98
N ALA A 221 19.37 -18.96 -1.16
CA ALA A 221 19.17 -17.63 -0.56
C ALA A 221 19.18 -17.64 0.97
N VAL A 222 18.53 -18.62 1.62
CA VAL A 222 18.55 -18.74 3.10
C VAL A 222 19.95 -19.13 3.61
N PRO A 223 20.62 -20.19 3.11
CA PRO A 223 21.99 -20.49 3.49
C PRO A 223 22.97 -19.33 3.31
N ARG A 224 22.89 -18.61 2.19
CA ARG A 224 23.73 -17.42 1.95
C ARG A 224 23.46 -16.31 2.95
N LYS A 225 22.21 -16.12 3.35
CA LYS A 225 21.82 -15.15 4.39
C LYS A 225 22.36 -15.54 5.76
N GLN A 226 22.26 -16.81 6.12
CA GLN A 226 22.83 -17.33 7.36
C GLN A 226 24.36 -17.17 7.40
N SER A 227 25.05 -17.45 6.29
CA SER A 227 26.50 -17.22 6.18
C SER A 227 26.85 -15.75 6.37
N LEU A 228 26.16 -14.85 5.65
CA LEU A 228 26.40 -13.41 5.75
C LEU A 228 26.16 -12.88 7.17
N GLU A 229 25.15 -13.38 7.86
CA GLU A 229 24.86 -13.00 9.26
C GLU A 229 25.93 -13.51 10.22
N ALA A 230 26.39 -14.75 10.06
CA ALA A 230 27.46 -15.30 10.87
C ALA A 230 28.79 -14.56 10.64
N GLU A 231 29.11 -14.20 9.40
CA GLU A 231 30.26 -13.37 9.05
C GLU A 231 30.18 -11.98 9.68
N LEU A 232 28.99 -11.35 9.63
CA LEU A 232 28.77 -10.04 10.25
C LEU A 232 28.89 -10.12 11.78
N GLN A 233 28.33 -11.15 12.40
CA GLN A 233 28.46 -11.36 13.85
C GLN A 233 29.92 -11.55 14.26
N ALA A 234 30.66 -12.43 13.56
CA ALA A 234 32.09 -12.63 13.83
C ALA A 234 32.90 -11.34 13.63
N TRP A 235 32.57 -10.53 12.62
CA TRP A 235 33.20 -9.23 12.40
C TRP A 235 32.94 -8.25 13.56
N ILE A 236 31.74 -8.24 14.13
CA ILE A 236 31.40 -7.41 15.31
C ILE A 236 32.19 -7.89 16.53
N GLU A 237 32.15 -9.18 16.83
CA GLU A 237 32.77 -9.77 18.03
C GLU A 237 34.31 -9.67 18.03
N ALA A 238 34.93 -9.55 16.84
CA ALA A 238 36.37 -9.42 16.69
C ALA A 238 36.96 -8.08 17.20
N ASP A 239 36.13 -7.13 17.62
CA ASP A 239 36.58 -5.80 18.06
C ASP A 239 35.71 -5.26 19.20
N PRO A 240 36.31 -4.89 20.35
CA PRO A 240 35.55 -4.42 21.51
C PRO A 240 34.70 -3.17 21.27
N GLU A 241 35.12 -2.26 20.37
CA GLU A 241 34.32 -1.05 20.06
C GLU A 241 33.10 -1.42 19.21
N ARG A 242 33.25 -2.35 18.27
CA ARG A 242 32.12 -2.87 17.47
C ARG A 242 31.16 -3.68 18.33
N GLU A 243 31.68 -4.54 19.21
CA GLU A 243 30.87 -5.33 20.13
C GLU A 243 30.05 -4.41 21.06
N ALA A 244 30.68 -3.39 21.65
CA ALA A 244 29.98 -2.41 22.48
C ALA A 244 28.88 -1.65 21.71
N ARG A 245 29.08 -1.40 20.41
CA ARG A 245 28.13 -0.63 19.58
C ARG A 245 27.02 -1.49 18.98
N TYR A 246 27.28 -2.73 18.60
CA TYR A 246 26.39 -3.54 17.77
C TYR A 246 26.07 -4.93 18.33
N GLY A 247 26.76 -5.41 19.37
CA GLY A 247 26.62 -6.78 19.88
C GLY A 247 25.18 -7.13 20.27
N ALA A 248 24.42 -6.18 20.80
CA ALA A 248 23.01 -6.37 21.15
C ALA A 248 22.03 -6.24 19.96
N ALA A 249 22.46 -5.71 18.81
CA ALA A 249 21.56 -5.40 17.70
C ALA A 249 20.92 -6.64 17.09
N PHE A 250 21.68 -7.74 16.97
CA PHE A 250 21.19 -9.01 16.44
C PHE A 250 20.10 -9.62 17.31
N SER A 251 20.33 -9.71 18.63
CA SER A 251 19.36 -10.30 19.55
C SER A 251 18.10 -9.44 19.67
N HIS A 252 18.24 -8.12 19.70
CA HIS A 252 17.09 -7.20 19.67
C HIS A 252 16.27 -7.33 18.39
N LEU A 253 16.93 -7.37 17.23
CA LEU A 253 16.25 -7.53 15.95
C LEU A 253 15.56 -8.91 15.85
N ALA A 254 16.24 -9.97 16.28
CA ALA A 254 15.67 -11.32 16.29
C ALA A 254 14.39 -11.38 17.13
N LYS A 255 14.39 -10.77 18.32
CA LYS A 255 13.21 -10.67 19.18
C LYS A 255 12.06 -9.91 18.50
N LEU A 256 12.33 -8.76 17.88
CA LEU A 256 11.31 -7.99 17.15
C LEU A 256 10.76 -8.75 15.94
N VAL A 257 11.61 -9.51 15.25
CA VAL A 257 11.19 -10.37 14.14
C VAL A 257 10.27 -11.48 14.65
N ASP A 258 10.61 -12.12 15.76
CA ASP A 258 9.80 -13.17 16.38
C ASP A 258 8.44 -12.64 16.86
N GLU A 259 8.43 -11.52 17.59
CA GLU A 259 7.19 -10.85 18.04
C GLU A 259 6.25 -10.53 16.86
N ARG A 260 6.80 -9.99 15.77
CA ARG A 260 6.03 -9.69 14.56
C ARG A 260 5.55 -10.96 13.86
N GLN A 261 6.36 -12.02 13.82
CA GLN A 261 5.95 -13.30 13.26
C GLN A 261 4.89 -13.99 14.10
N GLY A 262 4.89 -13.82 15.43
CA GLY A 262 3.83 -14.29 16.31
C GLY A 262 2.47 -13.71 15.95
N LEU A 263 2.42 -12.47 15.45
CA LEU A 263 1.18 -11.76 15.11
C LEU A 263 0.78 -11.89 13.63
N ARG A 264 1.51 -12.69 12.84
CA ARG A 264 1.38 -12.73 11.37
C ARG A 264 -0.01 -13.15 10.88
N GLU A 265 -0.68 -14.07 11.58
CA GLU A 265 -2.04 -14.53 11.25
C GLU A 265 -3.04 -13.39 11.42
N ARG A 266 -3.04 -12.71 12.58
CA ARG A 266 -3.87 -11.52 12.80
C ARG A 266 -3.60 -10.46 11.72
N ASP A 267 -2.33 -10.14 11.47
CA ASP A 267 -1.98 -9.07 10.53
C ASP A 267 -2.40 -9.41 9.09
N LEU A 268 -2.33 -10.68 8.68
CA LEU A 268 -2.79 -11.10 7.36
C LEU A 268 -4.32 -11.19 7.30
N TYR A 269 -4.95 -11.92 8.21
CA TYR A 269 -6.36 -12.25 8.10
C TYR A 269 -7.28 -11.13 8.61
N TYR A 270 -6.90 -10.42 9.67
CA TYR A 270 -7.66 -9.26 10.14
C TYR A 270 -7.26 -7.98 9.41
N LEU A 271 -6.00 -7.54 9.56
CA LEU A 271 -5.60 -6.21 9.07
C LEU A 271 -5.64 -6.12 7.54
N TYR A 272 -5.26 -7.19 6.85
CA TYR A 272 -5.21 -7.20 5.39
C TYR A 272 -6.48 -7.75 4.74
N LEU A 273 -7.17 -8.78 5.27
CA LEU A 273 -8.33 -9.38 4.61
C LEU A 273 -9.69 -8.95 5.18
N ALA A 274 -9.99 -9.22 6.45
CA ALA A 274 -11.32 -9.03 7.03
C ALA A 274 -11.79 -7.56 7.02
N ARG A 275 -10.87 -6.60 6.83
CA ARG A 275 -11.19 -5.18 6.76
C ARG A 275 -11.25 -4.63 5.33
N ARG A 276 -11.29 -5.50 4.32
CA ARG A 276 -11.09 -5.17 2.90
C ARG A 276 -12.37 -4.97 2.09
N SER A 277 -13.55 -4.93 2.73
CA SER A 277 -14.76 -4.38 2.10
C SER A 277 -14.53 -2.94 1.68
N SER A 278 -15.05 -2.58 0.51
CA SER A 278 -14.94 -1.23 -0.06
C SER A 278 -15.64 -0.18 0.81
N LEU A 279 -16.82 -0.53 1.34
CA LEU A 279 -17.61 0.35 2.21
C LEU A 279 -17.00 0.46 3.60
N LEU A 280 -16.54 -0.65 4.20
CA LEU A 280 -15.82 -0.59 5.48
C LEU A 280 -14.51 0.21 5.37
N SER A 281 -13.80 0.10 4.25
CA SER A 281 -12.58 0.89 4.00
C SER A 281 -12.88 2.39 3.92
N SER A 282 -14.01 2.74 3.31
CA SER A 282 -14.50 4.13 3.25
C SER A 282 -14.90 4.63 4.63
N ALA A 283 -15.72 3.88 5.38
CA ALA A 283 -16.15 4.20 6.74
C ALA A 283 -14.96 4.41 7.69
N ARG A 284 -14.00 3.48 7.72
CA ARG A 284 -12.78 3.60 8.53
C ARG A 284 -11.91 4.80 8.16
N THR A 285 -11.89 5.15 6.87
CA THR A 285 -11.20 6.37 6.41
C THR A 285 -11.88 7.60 6.97
N LEU A 286 -13.20 7.69 6.86
CA LEU A 286 -14.01 8.83 7.31
C LEU A 286 -13.96 8.98 8.83
N TYR A 287 -14.10 7.88 9.58
CA TYR A 287 -13.99 7.88 11.04
C TYR A 287 -12.58 8.24 11.50
N ARG A 288 -11.53 7.72 10.86
CA ARG A 288 -10.16 8.16 11.19
C ARG A 288 -9.96 9.65 10.88
N LEU A 289 -10.45 10.13 9.74
CA LEU A 289 -10.35 11.54 9.35
C LEU A 289 -11.03 12.46 10.37
N SER A 290 -12.22 12.12 10.84
CA SER A 290 -12.93 12.96 11.83
C SER A 290 -12.17 13.06 13.15
N ARG A 291 -11.53 11.97 13.60
CA ARG A 291 -10.65 11.98 14.78
C ARG A 291 -9.39 12.81 14.59
N GLU A 292 -8.78 12.76 13.41
CA GLU A 292 -7.59 13.58 13.12
C GLU A 292 -7.97 15.07 12.99
N ARG A 293 -9.17 15.39 12.49
CA ARG A 293 -9.66 16.78 12.43
C ARG A 293 -9.85 17.45 13.80
N GLU A 294 -9.99 16.67 14.87
CA GLU A 294 -10.01 17.18 16.25
C GLU A 294 -8.64 17.71 16.72
N LYS A 295 -7.57 17.43 15.98
CA LYS A 295 -6.19 17.86 16.27
C LYS A 295 -5.75 19.00 15.34
N PRO A 296 -4.80 19.85 15.79
CA PRO A 296 -4.06 20.74 14.89
C PRO A 296 -3.42 19.97 13.73
N ASP A 297 -3.37 20.55 12.53
CA ASP A 297 -2.93 19.82 11.32
C ASP A 297 -1.51 19.23 11.43
N ALA A 298 -0.60 19.90 12.15
CA ALA A 298 0.76 19.41 12.41
C ALA A 298 0.79 18.14 13.32
N GLU A 299 -0.24 17.95 14.14
CA GLU A 299 -0.38 16.81 15.05
C GLU A 299 -1.20 15.66 14.45
N ARG A 300 -1.73 15.84 13.24
CA ARG A 300 -2.48 14.79 12.54
C ARG A 300 -1.54 13.72 12.01
N GLU A 301 -2.07 12.50 11.96
CA GLU A 301 -1.41 11.36 11.33
C GLU A 301 -1.12 11.66 9.84
N PRO A 302 0.09 11.33 9.34
CA PRO A 302 0.38 11.37 7.91
C PRO A 302 -0.66 10.61 7.08
N GLY A 303 -1.18 11.22 6.02
CA GLY A 303 -2.28 10.67 5.22
C GLY A 303 -3.66 11.18 5.64
N TYR A 304 -3.75 11.97 6.71
CA TYR A 304 -4.96 12.63 7.20
C TYR A 304 -4.74 14.13 7.49
N GLN A 305 -3.65 14.71 6.98
CA GLN A 305 -3.40 16.16 7.05
C GLN A 305 -4.20 16.89 5.95
N ASP A 306 -4.28 18.22 6.02
CA ASP A 306 -5.00 19.05 5.02
C ASP A 306 -4.47 18.79 3.60
N ARG A 307 -3.15 18.60 3.48
CA ARG A 307 -2.46 18.24 2.22
C ARG A 307 -2.90 16.89 1.64
N ASP A 308 -3.58 16.03 2.40
CA ASP A 308 -4.01 14.70 1.98
C ASP A 308 -5.50 14.63 1.61
N LEU A 309 -6.28 15.69 1.88
CA LEU A 309 -7.73 15.71 1.69
C LEU A 309 -8.15 15.45 0.25
N THR A 310 -7.44 16.01 -0.74
CA THR A 310 -7.70 15.76 -2.17
C THR A 310 -7.59 14.27 -2.48
N ARG A 311 -6.53 13.61 -2.00
CA ARG A 311 -6.31 12.17 -2.21
C ARG A 311 -7.36 11.32 -1.50
N ILE A 312 -7.81 11.73 -0.32
CA ILE A 312 -8.92 11.06 0.39
C ILE A 312 -10.21 11.18 -0.44
N ARG A 313 -10.55 12.38 -0.91
CA ARG A 313 -11.73 12.65 -1.75
C ARG A 313 -11.71 11.79 -3.01
N GLU A 314 -10.61 11.79 -3.74
CA GLU A 314 -10.46 10.96 -4.95
C GLU A 314 -10.59 9.46 -4.65
N ARG A 315 -10.07 8.98 -3.51
CA ARG A 315 -10.24 7.59 -3.11
C ARG A 315 -11.71 7.24 -2.90
N LEU A 316 -12.49 8.12 -2.27
CA LEU A 316 -13.93 7.91 -2.04
C LEU A 316 -14.74 7.97 -3.34
N ILE A 317 -14.33 8.80 -4.31
CA ILE A 317 -14.90 8.87 -5.66
C ILE A 317 -14.60 7.59 -6.46
N ARG A 318 -13.36 7.09 -6.41
CA ARG A 318 -12.93 5.92 -7.20
C ARG A 318 -13.71 4.64 -6.90
N VAL A 319 -14.33 4.52 -5.71
CA VAL A 319 -15.15 3.37 -5.33
C VAL A 319 -16.21 3.07 -6.41
N ASP A 320 -16.88 4.09 -6.96
CA ASP A 320 -17.94 3.93 -7.96
C ASP A 320 -17.50 3.18 -9.22
N ARG A 321 -16.22 3.29 -9.59
CA ARG A 321 -15.68 2.68 -10.80
C ARG A 321 -15.38 1.20 -10.63
N SER A 322 -15.29 0.70 -9.41
CA SER A 322 -14.82 -0.66 -9.11
C SER A 322 -15.63 -1.36 -8.01
N PHE A 323 -16.89 -0.96 -7.81
CA PHE A 323 -17.76 -1.47 -6.75
C PHE A 323 -19.10 -1.99 -7.27
N ASP A 324 -19.48 -3.16 -6.75
CA ASP A 324 -20.80 -3.76 -6.88
C ASP A 324 -21.15 -4.34 -5.51
N ALA A 325 -22.28 -3.94 -4.93
CA ALA A 325 -22.64 -4.27 -3.55
C ALA A 325 -22.73 -5.78 -3.32
N ASP A 326 -23.30 -6.52 -4.26
CA ASP A 326 -23.41 -7.97 -4.16
C ASP A 326 -22.05 -8.67 -4.28
N VAL A 327 -21.17 -8.21 -5.18
CA VAL A 327 -19.80 -8.76 -5.25
C VAL A 327 -19.03 -8.44 -3.96
N ASP A 328 -19.02 -7.18 -3.48
CA ASP A 328 -18.29 -6.79 -2.28
C ASP A 328 -18.79 -7.57 -1.06
N ARG A 329 -20.11 -7.76 -0.93
CA ARG A 329 -20.73 -8.57 0.11
C ARG A 329 -20.28 -10.03 0.05
N PHE A 330 -20.37 -10.66 -1.12
CA PHE A 330 -20.01 -12.06 -1.30
C PHE A 330 -18.51 -12.30 -1.03
N VAL A 331 -17.65 -11.42 -1.53
CA VAL A 331 -16.21 -11.42 -1.25
C VAL A 331 -15.95 -11.24 0.24
N TRP A 332 -16.55 -10.22 0.85
CA TRP A 332 -16.25 -9.88 2.23
C TRP A 332 -16.71 -10.97 3.19
N ARG A 333 -17.84 -11.61 2.91
CA ARG A 333 -18.29 -12.82 3.60
C ARG A 333 -17.21 -13.91 3.61
N HIS A 334 -16.61 -14.21 2.45
CA HIS A 334 -15.51 -15.18 2.36
C HIS A 334 -14.31 -14.75 3.23
N LEU A 335 -13.90 -13.48 3.15
CA LEU A 335 -12.76 -12.96 3.91
C LEU A 335 -12.99 -12.98 5.42
N ILE A 336 -14.22 -12.68 5.89
CA ILE A 336 -14.60 -12.82 7.30
C ILE A 336 -14.51 -14.28 7.72
N GLY A 337 -15.00 -15.23 6.91
CA GLY A 337 -14.89 -16.66 7.19
C GLY A 337 -13.43 -17.14 7.29
N ARG A 338 -12.54 -16.60 6.46
CA ARG A 338 -11.09 -16.88 6.56
C ARG A 338 -10.48 -16.33 7.83
N TYR A 339 -10.87 -15.14 8.25
CA TYR A 339 -10.45 -14.57 9.54
C TYR A 339 -11.00 -15.36 10.72
N ALA A 340 -12.29 -15.70 10.72
CA ALA A 340 -12.91 -16.47 11.80
C ALA A 340 -12.24 -17.84 12.04
N ALA A 341 -11.55 -18.39 11.05
CA ALA A 341 -10.91 -19.70 11.13
C ALA A 341 -9.45 -19.69 11.65
N ILE A 342 -8.87 -18.52 11.94
CA ILE A 342 -7.51 -18.43 12.50
C ILE A 342 -7.52 -18.77 14.01
N PRO A 343 -6.36 -18.89 14.68
CA PRO A 343 -6.33 -19.11 16.13
C PRO A 343 -6.98 -17.95 16.90
N THR A 344 -7.82 -18.26 17.90
CA THR A 344 -8.59 -17.25 18.66
C THR A 344 -7.73 -16.18 19.33
N GLU A 345 -6.50 -16.49 19.72
CA GLU A 345 -5.57 -15.51 20.29
C GLU A 345 -5.14 -14.42 19.30
N MET A 346 -5.37 -14.65 18.00
CA MET A 346 -5.12 -13.70 16.91
C MET A 346 -6.36 -12.88 16.56
N HIS A 347 -7.50 -13.13 17.21
CA HIS A 347 -8.73 -12.40 16.94
C HIS A 347 -8.73 -11.00 17.58
N VAL A 348 -9.59 -10.15 17.05
CA VAL A 348 -9.92 -8.82 17.57
C VAL A 348 -11.34 -8.87 18.11
N GLY A 349 -11.47 -8.86 19.44
CA GLY A 349 -12.74 -9.10 20.13
C GLY A 349 -13.90 -8.22 19.66
N ALA A 350 -13.67 -6.94 19.35
CA ALA A 350 -14.72 -6.06 18.83
C ALA A 350 -15.26 -6.49 17.45
N PHE A 351 -14.41 -7.08 16.61
CA PHE A 351 -14.82 -7.60 15.30
C PHE A 351 -15.57 -8.93 15.44
N ASP A 352 -15.13 -9.77 16.38
CA ASP A 352 -15.80 -11.02 16.70
C ASP A 352 -17.20 -10.77 17.26
N GLU A 353 -17.31 -9.87 18.24
CA GLU A 353 -18.59 -9.44 18.82
C GLU A 353 -19.51 -8.88 17.73
N TRP A 354 -18.98 -8.05 16.83
CA TRP A 354 -19.78 -7.50 15.75
C TRP A 354 -20.31 -8.63 14.85
N PHE A 355 -19.49 -9.55 14.37
CA PHE A 355 -19.93 -10.59 13.43
C PHE A 355 -20.45 -11.87 14.07
N GLY A 356 -20.56 -11.93 15.39
CA GLY A 356 -20.98 -13.14 16.11
C GLY A 356 -20.03 -14.32 15.88
N ILE A 357 -18.72 -14.05 15.82
CA ILE A 357 -17.68 -15.07 15.68
C ILE A 357 -17.48 -15.72 17.05
N ASP A 358 -17.60 -17.04 17.10
CA ASP A 358 -17.41 -17.83 18.32
C ASP A 358 -16.39 -18.95 18.09
N GLY A 359 -15.37 -18.96 18.93
CA GLY A 359 -14.17 -19.78 18.73
C GLY A 359 -13.54 -19.51 17.36
N ASN A 360 -13.30 -20.58 16.60
CA ASN A 360 -12.70 -20.51 15.26
C ASN A 360 -13.76 -20.64 14.14
N SER A 361 -14.98 -20.13 14.38
CA SER A 361 -16.07 -20.25 13.40
C SER A 361 -17.05 -19.09 13.47
N VAL A 362 -17.77 -18.89 12.37
CA VAL A 362 -18.87 -17.93 12.28
C VAL A 362 -20.07 -18.65 11.66
N ASP A 363 -21.25 -18.48 12.25
CA ASP A 363 -22.46 -19.07 11.69
C ASP A 363 -22.75 -18.47 10.31
N ALA A 364 -22.85 -19.35 9.32
CA ALA A 364 -23.00 -18.95 7.93
C ALA A 364 -24.30 -18.16 7.70
N THR A 365 -25.40 -18.61 8.30
CA THR A 365 -26.73 -18.00 8.09
C THR A 365 -26.82 -16.64 8.75
N TYR A 366 -26.32 -16.51 9.98
CA TYR A 366 -26.23 -15.25 10.71
C TYR A 366 -25.37 -14.25 9.96
N LEU A 367 -24.19 -14.66 9.47
CA LEU A 367 -23.32 -13.76 8.73
C LEU A 367 -23.96 -13.26 7.43
N ASP A 368 -24.68 -14.13 6.70
CA ASP A 368 -25.40 -13.72 5.48
C ASP A 368 -26.52 -12.73 5.78
N LEU A 369 -27.32 -12.98 6.83
CA LEU A 369 -28.37 -12.06 7.26
C LEU A 369 -27.80 -10.71 7.68
N LYS A 370 -26.77 -10.72 8.55
CA LYS A 370 -26.13 -9.51 9.04
C LYS A 370 -25.54 -8.69 7.90
N LEU A 371 -24.78 -9.32 7.00
CA LEU A 371 -24.25 -8.63 5.83
C LEU A 371 -25.38 -8.13 4.91
N GLY A 372 -26.45 -8.89 4.75
CA GLY A 372 -27.65 -8.45 4.02
C GLY A 372 -28.22 -7.15 4.56
N GLU A 373 -28.43 -7.07 5.87
CA GLU A 373 -28.89 -5.86 6.56
C GLU A 373 -27.89 -4.71 6.40
N MET A 374 -26.59 -4.97 6.62
CA MET A 374 -25.56 -3.93 6.52
C MET A 374 -25.53 -3.23 5.16
N TYR A 375 -25.62 -3.99 4.07
CA TYR A 375 -25.63 -3.42 2.72
C TYR A 375 -26.97 -2.81 2.32
N ALA A 376 -28.08 -3.22 2.94
CA ALA A 376 -29.40 -2.64 2.67
C ALA A 376 -29.61 -1.31 3.40
N GLU A 377 -28.98 -1.12 4.56
CA GLU A 377 -29.17 0.04 5.42
C GLU A 377 -28.10 1.14 5.26
N THR A 378 -26.97 0.82 4.62
CA THR A 378 -25.91 1.80 4.39
C THR A 378 -26.25 2.77 3.27
N GLY A 379 -25.83 4.03 3.42
CA GLY A 379 -25.80 5.00 2.32
C GLY A 379 -24.40 5.15 1.71
N LEU A 380 -23.39 4.44 2.20
CA LEU A 380 -22.00 4.62 1.74
C LEU A 380 -21.74 4.03 0.35
N ASP A 381 -22.68 3.33 -0.27
CA ASP A 381 -22.61 2.96 -1.68
C ASP A 381 -22.83 4.16 -2.61
N GLU A 382 -23.49 5.21 -2.13
CA GLU A 382 -23.63 6.49 -2.83
C GLU A 382 -22.41 7.40 -2.65
N GLN A 383 -21.86 7.91 -3.75
CA GLN A 383 -20.72 8.82 -3.72
C GLN A 383 -21.00 10.10 -2.94
N GLU A 384 -22.15 10.71 -3.14
CA GLU A 384 -22.52 11.96 -2.47
C GLU A 384 -22.52 11.79 -0.95
N THR A 385 -23.09 10.68 -0.45
CA THR A 385 -23.09 10.32 0.96
C THR A 385 -21.66 10.14 1.50
N ARG A 386 -20.80 9.37 0.82
CA ARG A 386 -19.39 9.23 1.25
C ARG A 386 -18.67 10.58 1.31
N LEU A 387 -18.92 11.47 0.35
CA LEU A 387 -18.29 12.79 0.30
C LEU A 387 -18.84 13.74 1.37
N ALA A 388 -20.14 13.67 1.68
CA ALA A 388 -20.76 14.47 2.74
C ALA A 388 -20.15 14.13 4.11
N TRP A 389 -19.85 12.85 4.37
CA TRP A 389 -19.22 12.42 5.62
C TRP A 389 -17.77 12.88 5.78
N MET A 390 -17.09 13.39 4.73
CA MET A 390 -15.72 13.89 4.87
C MET A 390 -15.63 15.08 5.83
N ASP A 391 -16.70 15.88 5.91
CA ASP A 391 -16.75 17.09 6.74
C ASP A 391 -17.50 16.90 8.06
N ALA A 392 -18.03 15.70 8.30
CA ALA A 392 -18.70 15.36 9.54
C ALA A 392 -17.73 15.34 10.73
N THR A 393 -18.24 15.79 11.87
CA THR A 393 -17.58 15.67 13.17
C THR A 393 -17.56 14.21 13.62
N ARG A 394 -16.62 13.89 14.50
CA ARG A 394 -16.56 12.57 15.15
C ARG A 394 -17.88 12.21 15.83
N VAL A 395 -18.51 13.18 16.51
CA VAL A 395 -19.79 12.97 17.23
C VAL A 395 -20.94 12.65 16.28
N GLU A 396 -20.97 13.23 15.07
CA GLU A 396 -21.98 12.90 14.06
C GLU A 396 -21.78 11.47 13.53
N LEU A 397 -20.53 11.07 13.27
CA LEU A 397 -20.21 9.71 12.84
C LEU A 397 -20.54 8.67 13.92
N GLU A 398 -20.23 8.94 15.20
CA GLU A 398 -20.53 8.05 16.33
C GLU A 398 -22.04 7.91 16.62
N LYS A 399 -22.85 8.88 16.16
CA LYS A 399 -24.32 8.82 16.23
C LYS A 399 -24.97 8.24 14.99
N SER A 400 -24.20 7.94 13.95
CA SER A 400 -24.73 7.38 12.72
C SER A 400 -25.29 5.98 12.98
N ASP A 401 -26.49 5.72 12.45
CA ASP A 401 -27.06 4.37 12.41
C ASP A 401 -26.51 3.56 11.23
N ASP A 402 -25.72 4.18 10.33
CA ASP A 402 -25.09 3.47 9.21
C ASP A 402 -24.20 2.33 9.73
N PRO A 403 -24.45 1.09 9.31
CA PRO A 403 -23.82 -0.08 9.90
C PRO A 403 -22.31 -0.16 9.62
N PHE A 404 -21.81 0.40 8.52
CA PHE A 404 -20.37 0.44 8.25
C PHE A 404 -19.68 1.53 9.06
N LEU A 405 -20.33 2.68 9.27
CA LEU A 405 -19.82 3.72 10.17
C LEU A 405 -19.78 3.27 11.62
N ARG A 406 -20.76 2.47 12.07
CA ARG A 406 -20.77 1.89 13.43
C ARG A 406 -19.68 0.84 13.65
N LEU A 407 -19.33 0.08 12.61
CA LEU A 407 -18.25 -0.90 12.66
C LEU A 407 -16.85 -0.27 12.61
N ALA A 408 -16.74 0.90 11.98
CA ALA A 408 -15.47 1.62 11.75
C ALA A 408 -14.91 2.25 13.02
#